data_AF-A0A1H9DHV1-F1
#
_entry.id   AF-A0A1H9DHV1-F1
#
_cell.length_a   1.000
_cell.length_b   1.000
_cell.length_c   1.000
_cell.angle_alpha   90.00
_cell.angle_beta   90.00
_cell.angle_gamma   90.00
#
_symmetry.space_group_name_H-M   'P 1'
#
loop_
_entity.id
_entity.type
_entity.pdbx_description
1 polymer ?
#
loop_
_entity_poly.entity_id
_entity_poly.type
_entity_poly.pdbx_seq_one_letter_code
_entity_poly.pdbx_strand_id
1 'polypeptide(L)'
;MDLDQARTLLAEAERHRQPAYEPSIFALGGRGYYENPTTDLLAFFLDPNQVHGFGDCFLGALLGCICKESPPEPTLRLPPQREVTTTNGKRIDLLLQGEDWLLILENKIFHAQVNPFADYELYAETLVGGRDKRVLFAVLSPSGSNVADGWTGLSYADLLGALRRALSQNVEHSRLNKWRVLADEFLLHLENITVERDMNPESIDFIFDHLPQINALNKLRDQALEALDSKIIAHLQAEIDGFETYTRRQPWADGPALRYACNDWVEWSDVVLYLDGSQAPLRPTIRVYLINVDTRQMEFGRHLFLDTTRQPWTEGRRVIGFEWKLESFDERVVIDTVLEKMRLLMQFEAEMR
;
A
#
# COMPACT_ATOMS: atom_id res chain seq x y z
N MET A 1 23.74 20.70 9.87
CA MET A 1 22.71 21.40 9.10
C MET A 1 22.07 22.39 10.04
N ASP A 2 21.97 23.65 9.63
CA ASP A 2 21.22 24.64 10.42
C ASP A 2 19.70 24.50 10.19
N LEU A 3 18.90 25.21 10.98
CA LEU A 3 17.44 25.10 10.93
C LEU A 3 16.83 25.69 9.65
N ASP A 4 17.49 26.64 9.00
CA ASP A 4 16.98 27.28 7.79
C ASP A 4 17.24 26.41 6.56
N GLN A 5 18.37 25.72 6.52
CA GLN A 5 18.66 24.63 5.60
C GLN A 5 17.65 23.50 5.75
N ALA A 6 17.31 23.12 6.99
CA ALA A 6 16.31 22.09 7.26
C ALA A 6 14.92 22.49 6.72
N ARG A 7 14.49 23.73 6.98
CA ARG A 7 13.20 24.25 6.49
C ARG A 7 13.15 24.29 4.96
N THR A 8 14.22 24.74 4.32
CA THR A 8 14.31 24.78 2.86
C THR A 8 14.19 23.38 2.27
N LEU A 9 14.96 22.41 2.80
CA LEU A 9 14.91 21.02 2.35
C LEU A 9 13.50 20.41 2.50
N LEU A 10 12.83 20.66 3.63
CA LEU A 10 11.47 20.18 3.87
C LEU A 10 10.46 20.80 2.88
N ALA A 11 10.56 22.11 2.63
CA ALA A 11 9.68 22.81 1.70
C ALA A 11 9.91 22.38 0.23
N GLU A 12 11.13 22.05 -0.15
CA GLU A 12 11.44 21.48 -1.46
C GLU A 12 10.90 20.04 -1.57
N ALA A 13 11.11 19.21 -0.54
CA ALA A 13 10.62 17.83 -0.50
C ALA A 13 9.09 17.73 -0.63
N GLU A 14 8.33 18.70 -0.09
CA GLU A 14 6.85 18.74 -0.24
C GLU A 14 6.41 18.80 -1.72
N ARG A 15 7.21 19.39 -2.61
CA ARG A 15 6.90 19.49 -4.05
C ARG A 15 7.08 18.16 -4.79
N HIS A 16 7.83 17.23 -4.19
CA HIS A 16 8.07 15.89 -4.70
C HIS A 16 7.16 14.85 -4.04
N ARG A 17 6.23 15.28 -3.15
CA ARG A 17 5.25 14.38 -2.56
C ARG A 17 4.34 13.86 -3.67
N GLN A 18 4.36 12.56 -3.90
CA GLN A 18 3.40 11.95 -4.81
C GLN A 18 1.98 12.24 -4.30
N PRO A 19 1.07 12.73 -5.16
CA PRO A 19 -0.29 13.00 -4.76
C PRO A 19 -0.93 11.70 -4.26
N ALA A 20 -1.72 11.79 -3.21
CA ALA A 20 -2.62 10.70 -2.84
C ALA A 20 -3.54 10.46 -4.04
N TYR A 21 -3.43 9.30 -4.68
CA TYR A 21 -4.35 8.91 -5.74
C TYR A 21 -5.67 8.47 -5.11
N GLU A 22 -6.77 8.70 -5.82
CA GLU A 22 -8.08 8.23 -5.41
C GLU A 22 -8.10 6.68 -5.49
N PRO A 23 -8.31 5.96 -4.38
CA PRO A 23 -8.32 4.51 -4.43
C PRO A 23 -9.59 4.03 -5.11
N SER A 24 -9.45 3.23 -6.17
CA SER A 24 -10.59 2.51 -6.77
C SER A 24 -11.24 1.56 -5.76
N ILE A 25 -12.54 1.31 -5.90
CA ILE A 25 -13.28 0.32 -5.12
C ILE A 25 -12.66 -1.09 -5.21
N PHE A 26 -12.01 -1.41 -6.32
CA PHE A 26 -11.31 -2.68 -6.53
C PHE A 26 -10.04 -2.80 -5.68
N ALA A 27 -9.39 -1.68 -5.39
CA ALA A 27 -8.25 -1.64 -4.47
C ALA A 27 -8.69 -1.75 -3.00
N LEU A 28 -9.85 -1.19 -2.64
CA LEU A 28 -10.37 -1.18 -1.26
C LEU A 28 -11.05 -2.49 -0.85
N GLY A 29 -11.84 -3.09 -1.75
CA GLY A 29 -12.64 -4.29 -1.46
C GLY A 29 -12.08 -5.59 -2.05
N GLY A 30 -11.05 -5.51 -2.90
CA GLY A 30 -10.40 -6.66 -3.54
C GLY A 30 -9.11 -7.08 -2.85
N ARG A 31 -8.34 -7.96 -3.49
CA ARG A 31 -6.97 -8.26 -3.06
C ARG A 31 -5.97 -7.15 -3.46
N GLY A 32 -6.39 -5.95 -3.85
CA GLY A 32 -5.50 -4.96 -4.47
C GLY A 32 -5.18 -5.31 -5.93
N TYR A 33 -3.96 -5.03 -6.39
CA TYR A 33 -3.56 -5.07 -7.81
C TYR A 33 -3.07 -6.43 -8.33
N TYR A 34 -3.78 -7.52 -8.00
CA TYR A 34 -3.41 -8.83 -8.53
C TYR A 34 -3.77 -8.97 -10.02
N GLU A 35 -2.94 -9.70 -10.76
CA GLU A 35 -3.09 -9.96 -12.21
C GLU A 35 -4.43 -10.65 -12.50
N ASN A 36 -4.76 -11.73 -11.79
CA ASN A 36 -5.99 -12.51 -12.01
C ASN A 36 -7.28 -11.66 -11.85
N PRO A 37 -7.55 -10.98 -10.72
CA PRO A 37 -8.73 -10.11 -10.61
C PRO A 37 -8.80 -9.01 -11.67
N THR A 38 -7.66 -8.46 -12.09
CA THR A 38 -7.61 -7.47 -13.17
C THR A 38 -8.02 -8.11 -14.51
N THR A 39 -7.55 -9.32 -14.78
CA THR A 39 -7.95 -10.12 -15.95
C THR A 39 -9.45 -10.46 -15.92
N ASP A 40 -10.05 -10.65 -14.74
CA ASP A 40 -11.49 -10.88 -14.59
C ASP A 40 -12.31 -9.67 -15.04
N LEU A 41 -11.89 -8.47 -14.66
CA LEU A 41 -12.51 -7.22 -15.08
C LEU A 41 -12.28 -6.96 -16.57
N LEU A 42 -11.08 -7.24 -17.09
CA LEU A 42 -10.80 -7.17 -18.54
C LEU A 42 -11.76 -8.09 -19.31
N ALA A 43 -11.86 -9.37 -18.93
CA ALA A 43 -12.75 -10.32 -19.57
C ALA A 43 -14.22 -9.86 -19.54
N PHE A 44 -14.66 -9.26 -18.44
CA PHE A 44 -16.02 -8.73 -18.33
C PHE A 44 -16.27 -7.56 -19.28
N PHE A 45 -15.40 -6.55 -19.31
CA PHE A 45 -15.61 -5.35 -20.14
C PHE A 45 -15.30 -5.58 -21.63
N LEU A 46 -14.46 -6.55 -21.96
CA LEU A 46 -14.10 -6.88 -23.36
C LEU A 46 -15.15 -7.72 -24.09
N ASP A 47 -16.19 -8.20 -23.41
CA ASP A 47 -17.26 -8.98 -24.03
C ASP A 47 -18.40 -8.08 -24.50
N PRO A 48 -18.59 -7.88 -25.83
CA PRO A 48 -19.61 -6.96 -26.33
C PRO A 48 -21.05 -7.34 -25.95
N ASN A 49 -21.28 -8.59 -25.57
CA ASN A 49 -22.58 -9.14 -25.24
C ASN A 49 -22.87 -9.13 -23.72
N GLN A 50 -21.97 -8.60 -22.89
CA GLN A 50 -22.18 -8.53 -21.45
C GLN A 50 -23.20 -7.47 -21.05
N VAL A 51 -23.69 -7.64 -19.83
CA VAL A 51 -24.69 -6.78 -19.20
C VAL A 51 -24.24 -5.32 -19.03
N HIS A 52 -22.96 -5.01 -19.22
CA HIS A 52 -22.44 -3.65 -19.08
C HIS A 52 -22.94 -2.69 -20.17
N GLY A 53 -23.34 -3.19 -21.34
CA GLY A 53 -24.00 -2.39 -22.38
C GLY A 53 -23.09 -1.39 -23.10
N PHE A 54 -21.77 -1.63 -23.14
CA PHE A 54 -20.82 -0.78 -23.89
C PHE A 54 -20.58 -1.28 -25.32
N GLY A 55 -21.29 -2.35 -25.73
CA GLY A 55 -21.04 -3.03 -26.99
C GLY A 55 -19.56 -3.36 -27.17
N ASP A 56 -19.06 -3.16 -28.37
CA ASP A 56 -17.69 -3.45 -28.77
C ASP A 56 -16.66 -2.39 -28.34
N CYS A 57 -17.05 -1.36 -27.59
CA CYS A 57 -16.21 -0.21 -27.27
C CYS A 57 -14.84 -0.57 -26.66
N PHE A 58 -14.84 -1.45 -25.65
CA PHE A 58 -13.61 -1.87 -24.99
C PHE A 58 -12.77 -2.80 -25.88
N LEU A 59 -13.44 -3.73 -26.56
CA LEU A 59 -12.79 -4.70 -27.44
C LEU A 59 -12.14 -4.01 -28.64
N GLY A 60 -12.86 -3.09 -29.28
CA GLY A 60 -12.36 -2.27 -30.38
C GLY A 60 -11.18 -1.40 -29.98
N ALA A 61 -11.22 -0.79 -28.78
CA ALA A 61 -10.09 -0.02 -28.25
C ALA A 61 -8.85 -0.91 -28.04
N LEU A 62 -9.00 -2.10 -27.45
CA LEU A 62 -7.91 -3.05 -27.27
C LEU A 62 -7.32 -3.50 -28.60
N LEU A 63 -8.16 -3.92 -29.56
CA LEU A 63 -7.73 -4.40 -30.86
C LEU A 63 -7.05 -3.30 -31.68
N GLY A 64 -7.55 -2.06 -31.61
CA GLY A 64 -6.92 -0.90 -32.25
C GLY A 64 -5.57 -0.53 -31.65
N CYS A 65 -5.36 -0.80 -30.36
CA CYS A 65 -4.05 -0.65 -29.71
C CYS A 65 -3.05 -1.72 -30.19
N ILE A 66 -3.49 -2.98 -30.30
CA ILE A 66 -2.65 -4.12 -30.67
C ILE A 66 -2.34 -4.12 -32.18
N CYS A 67 -3.33 -3.82 -33.02
CA CYS A 67 -3.17 -3.74 -34.47
C CYS A 67 -3.68 -2.41 -35.01
N LYS A 68 -2.75 -1.46 -35.20
CA LYS A 68 -3.06 -0.09 -35.63
C LYS A 68 -3.45 0.02 -37.11
N GLU A 69 -2.82 -0.75 -37.98
CA GLU A 69 -2.98 -0.59 -39.44
C GLU A 69 -4.24 -1.24 -39.99
N SER A 70 -4.63 -2.40 -39.44
CA SER A 70 -5.80 -3.16 -39.88
C SER A 70 -6.36 -3.97 -38.70
N PRO A 71 -7.01 -3.32 -37.71
CA PRO A 71 -7.61 -4.03 -36.60
C PRO A 71 -8.74 -4.94 -37.10
N PRO A 72 -8.85 -6.18 -36.59
CA PRO A 72 -9.95 -7.06 -36.96
C PRO A 72 -11.29 -6.54 -36.41
N GLU A 73 -12.40 -7.04 -36.95
CA GLU A 73 -13.73 -6.67 -36.45
C GLU A 73 -13.87 -7.07 -34.96
N PRO A 74 -14.32 -6.14 -34.09
CA PRO A 74 -14.38 -6.35 -32.64
C PRO A 74 -15.61 -7.17 -32.23
N THR A 75 -15.72 -8.36 -32.80
CA THR A 75 -16.76 -9.34 -32.51
C THR A 75 -16.15 -10.59 -31.89
N LEU A 76 -16.90 -11.25 -31.01
CA LEU A 76 -16.48 -12.48 -30.36
C LEU A 76 -17.41 -13.63 -30.74
N ARG A 77 -16.82 -14.74 -31.16
CA ARG A 77 -17.52 -16.00 -31.41
C ARG A 77 -17.85 -16.75 -30.12
N LEU A 78 -17.01 -16.56 -29.09
CA LEU A 78 -17.17 -17.14 -27.75
C LEU A 78 -16.90 -16.05 -26.70
N PRO A 79 -17.56 -16.11 -25.53
CA PRO A 79 -17.21 -15.22 -24.42
C PRO A 79 -15.72 -15.32 -24.07
N PRO A 80 -15.10 -14.23 -23.59
CA PRO A 80 -13.70 -14.23 -23.17
C PRO A 80 -13.36 -15.38 -22.21
N GLN A 81 -12.30 -16.12 -22.51
CA GLN A 81 -11.88 -17.28 -21.73
C GLN A 81 -10.68 -16.91 -20.88
N ARG A 82 -10.81 -17.05 -19.56
CA ARG A 82 -9.75 -16.76 -18.60
C ARG A 82 -9.02 -18.03 -18.20
N GLU A 83 -7.76 -17.87 -17.80
CA GLU A 83 -6.97 -18.93 -17.16
C GLU A 83 -6.96 -20.24 -17.98
N VAL A 84 -6.87 -20.12 -19.31
CA VAL A 84 -6.96 -21.26 -20.23
C VAL A 84 -5.72 -22.13 -20.09
N THR A 85 -5.95 -23.40 -19.74
CA THR A 85 -4.84 -24.36 -19.59
C THR A 85 -4.44 -24.92 -20.95
N THR A 86 -3.17 -24.76 -21.30
CA THR A 86 -2.58 -25.33 -22.52
C THR A 86 -2.39 -26.83 -22.40
N THR A 87 -2.06 -27.48 -23.52
CA THR A 87 -1.76 -28.93 -23.56
C THR A 87 -0.63 -29.33 -22.60
N ASN A 88 0.33 -28.44 -22.34
CA ASN A 88 1.46 -28.69 -21.44
C ASN A 88 1.22 -28.18 -20.01
N GLY A 89 -0.03 -27.85 -19.65
CA GLY A 89 -0.41 -27.43 -18.31
C GLY A 89 0.03 -26.02 -17.93
N LYS A 90 0.38 -25.17 -18.90
CA LYS A 90 0.59 -23.73 -18.69
C LYS A 90 -0.74 -23.01 -18.77
N ARG A 91 -0.80 -21.76 -18.30
CA ARG A 91 -2.06 -21.05 -18.12
C ARG A 91 -1.99 -19.68 -18.79
N ILE A 92 -2.78 -19.52 -19.84
CA ILE A 92 -2.99 -18.24 -20.54
C ILE A 92 -3.93 -17.37 -19.70
N ASP A 93 -3.56 -16.12 -19.45
CA ASP A 93 -4.38 -15.21 -18.66
C ASP A 93 -5.75 -14.94 -19.32
N LEU A 94 -5.75 -14.53 -20.60
CA LEU A 94 -6.96 -14.26 -21.36
C LEU A 94 -6.86 -14.70 -22.83
N LEU A 95 -7.88 -15.41 -23.31
CA LEU A 95 -8.04 -15.86 -24.68
C LEU A 95 -9.34 -15.27 -25.27
N LEU A 96 -9.21 -14.54 -26.37
CA LEU A 96 -10.33 -13.96 -27.12
C LEU A 96 -10.41 -14.58 -28.51
N GLN A 97 -11.61 -14.96 -28.94
CA GLN A 97 -11.82 -15.64 -30.22
C GLN A 97 -12.89 -14.91 -31.04
N GLY A 98 -12.45 -14.30 -32.14
CA GLY A 98 -13.35 -13.80 -33.18
C GLY A 98 -13.67 -14.87 -34.23
N GLU A 99 -14.35 -14.46 -35.30
CA GLU A 99 -14.65 -15.35 -36.42
C GLU A 99 -13.37 -15.76 -37.17
N ASP A 100 -12.58 -14.78 -37.60
CA ASP A 100 -11.35 -14.92 -38.39
C ASP A 100 -10.07 -14.57 -37.62
N TRP A 101 -10.17 -14.27 -36.32
CA TRP A 101 -9.01 -13.93 -35.49
C TRP A 101 -9.02 -14.60 -34.11
N LEU A 102 -7.84 -14.69 -33.51
CA LEU A 102 -7.56 -15.20 -32.18
C LEU A 102 -6.60 -14.24 -31.49
N LEU A 103 -6.86 -13.85 -30.23
CA LEU A 103 -5.93 -13.09 -29.41
C LEU A 103 -5.62 -13.84 -28.13
N ILE A 104 -4.34 -14.09 -27.89
CA ILE A 104 -3.81 -14.46 -26.58
C ILE A 104 -3.25 -13.21 -25.93
N LEU A 105 -3.79 -12.87 -24.76
CA LEU A 105 -3.39 -11.71 -23.97
C LEU A 105 -2.84 -12.20 -22.62
N GLU A 106 -1.56 -11.91 -22.38
CA GLU A 106 -0.91 -12.10 -21.08
C GLU A 106 -0.96 -10.78 -20.31
N ASN A 107 -1.47 -10.79 -19.08
CA ASN A 107 -1.62 -9.60 -18.26
C ASN A 107 -0.60 -9.59 -17.12
N LYS A 108 0.33 -8.62 -17.11
CA LYS A 108 1.45 -8.56 -16.16
C LYS A 108 1.52 -7.23 -15.44
N ILE A 109 1.36 -7.26 -14.12
CA ILE A 109 1.37 -6.06 -13.28
C ILE A 109 2.72 -5.92 -12.55
N PHE A 110 3.17 -6.98 -11.87
CA PHE A 110 4.32 -6.92 -10.93
C PHE A 110 5.46 -7.90 -11.22
N HIS A 111 5.26 -8.88 -12.11
CA HIS A 111 6.24 -9.95 -12.32
C HIS A 111 7.12 -9.73 -13.55
N ALA A 112 8.35 -10.26 -13.49
CA ALA A 112 9.21 -10.39 -14.66
C ALA A 112 8.51 -11.24 -15.74
N GLN A 113 8.75 -10.93 -17.01
CA GLN A 113 8.15 -11.63 -18.15
C GLN A 113 8.82 -12.99 -18.41
N VAL A 114 8.76 -13.89 -17.42
CA VAL A 114 9.20 -15.28 -17.55
C VAL A 114 7.99 -16.15 -17.89
N ASN A 115 7.39 -15.88 -19.06
CA ASN A 115 6.17 -16.56 -19.50
C ASN A 115 6.51 -17.66 -20.51
N PRO A 116 5.72 -18.75 -20.56
CA PRO A 116 5.90 -19.82 -21.53
C PRO A 116 5.33 -19.45 -22.91
N PHE A 117 5.83 -18.38 -23.53
CA PHE A 117 5.31 -17.83 -24.79
C PHE A 117 5.23 -18.85 -25.92
N ALA A 118 6.28 -19.65 -26.11
CA ALA A 118 6.31 -20.71 -27.12
C ALA A 118 5.20 -21.77 -26.92
N ASP A 119 4.79 -22.01 -25.66
CA ASP A 119 3.71 -22.93 -25.35
C ASP A 119 2.34 -22.33 -25.70
N TYR A 120 2.18 -21.03 -25.48
CA TYR A 120 0.98 -20.28 -25.86
C TYR A 120 0.84 -20.23 -27.39
N GLU A 121 1.94 -20.01 -28.10
CA GLU A 121 1.99 -20.02 -29.57
C GLU A 121 1.59 -21.38 -30.13
N LEU A 122 2.19 -22.47 -29.62
CA LEU A 122 1.82 -23.83 -30.02
C LEU A 122 0.34 -24.12 -29.72
N TYR A 123 -0.15 -23.70 -28.56
CA TYR A 123 -1.56 -23.87 -28.21
C TYR A 123 -2.47 -23.10 -29.18
N ALA A 124 -2.11 -21.88 -29.56
CA ALA A 124 -2.85 -21.11 -30.57
C ALA A 124 -2.93 -21.85 -31.92
N GLU A 125 -1.85 -22.47 -32.37
CA GLU A 125 -1.84 -23.27 -33.61
C GLU A 125 -2.86 -24.43 -33.53
N THR A 126 -2.96 -25.10 -32.37
CA THR A 126 -3.96 -26.17 -32.18
C THR A 126 -5.40 -25.65 -32.27
N LEU A 127 -5.66 -24.43 -31.80
CA LEU A 127 -6.99 -23.80 -31.85
C LEU A 127 -7.36 -23.34 -33.27
N VAL A 128 -6.38 -22.86 -34.04
CA VAL A 128 -6.56 -22.47 -35.43
C VAL A 128 -6.84 -23.70 -36.31
N GLY A 129 -6.16 -24.82 -36.05
CA GLY A 129 -6.45 -26.10 -36.69
C GLY A 129 -6.35 -26.07 -38.22
N GLY A 130 -5.39 -25.29 -38.75
CA GLY A 130 -5.15 -25.14 -40.20
C GLY A 130 -6.14 -24.24 -40.94
N ARG A 131 -7.00 -23.51 -40.22
CA ARG A 131 -7.87 -22.47 -40.81
C ARG A 131 -7.06 -21.19 -41.06
N ASP A 132 -7.51 -20.39 -42.02
CA ASP A 132 -6.97 -19.05 -42.22
C ASP A 132 -7.54 -18.12 -41.14
N LYS A 133 -6.91 -18.14 -39.96
CA LYS A 133 -7.22 -17.27 -38.84
C LYS A 133 -6.00 -16.45 -38.48
N ARG A 134 -6.21 -15.16 -38.29
CA ARG A 134 -5.18 -14.25 -37.79
C ARG A 134 -4.94 -14.47 -36.30
N VAL A 135 -3.73 -14.88 -35.93
CA VAL A 135 -3.34 -15.00 -34.51
C VAL A 135 -2.61 -13.74 -34.07
N LEU A 136 -3.07 -13.16 -32.97
CA LEU A 136 -2.50 -12.01 -32.30
C LEU A 136 -2.00 -12.45 -30.93
N PHE A 137 -0.84 -11.94 -30.55
CA PHE A 137 -0.26 -12.16 -29.24
C PHE A 137 0.07 -10.81 -28.61
N ALA A 138 -0.34 -10.59 -27.36
CA ALA A 138 -0.07 -9.34 -26.68
C ALA A 138 0.27 -9.53 -25.20
N VAL A 139 1.19 -8.70 -24.72
CA VAL A 139 1.51 -8.56 -23.29
C VAL A 139 1.01 -7.20 -22.84
N LEU A 140 0.01 -7.20 -21.95
CA LEU A 140 -0.49 -5.99 -21.30
C LEU A 140 0.23 -5.79 -19.98
N SER A 141 0.88 -4.66 -19.79
CA SER A 141 1.63 -4.35 -18.56
C SER A 141 1.71 -2.84 -18.30
N PRO A 142 2.13 -2.39 -17.10
CA PRO A 142 2.30 -0.95 -16.85
C PRO A 142 3.30 -0.29 -17.82
N SER A 143 4.44 -0.94 -18.08
CA SER A 143 5.50 -0.39 -18.95
C SER A 143 5.23 -0.57 -20.44
N GLY A 144 4.33 -1.49 -20.82
CA GLY A 144 4.12 -1.88 -22.22
C GLY A 144 5.31 -2.55 -22.89
N SER A 145 6.37 -2.86 -22.15
CA SER A 145 7.51 -3.60 -22.67
C SER A 145 7.12 -5.05 -22.96
N ASN A 146 7.75 -5.65 -23.96
CA ASN A 146 7.71 -7.09 -24.21
C ASN A 146 9.15 -7.62 -24.34
N VAL A 147 9.32 -8.93 -24.18
CA VAL A 147 10.61 -9.59 -24.39
C VAL A 147 10.55 -10.71 -25.43
N ALA A 148 9.36 -11.05 -25.91
CA ALA A 148 9.14 -12.13 -26.86
C ALA A 148 8.91 -11.58 -28.27
N ASP A 149 9.67 -12.08 -29.24
CA ASP A 149 9.49 -11.78 -30.65
C ASP A 149 8.08 -12.21 -31.11
N GLY A 150 7.42 -11.40 -31.93
CA GLY A 150 6.06 -11.66 -32.42
C GLY A 150 4.92 -11.31 -31.44
N TRP A 151 5.24 -10.97 -30.18
CA TRP A 151 4.26 -10.45 -29.22
C TRP A 151 4.20 -8.93 -29.31
N THR A 152 3.00 -8.35 -29.16
CA THR A 152 2.83 -6.90 -29.06
C THR A 152 2.85 -6.46 -27.60
N GLY A 153 3.77 -5.59 -27.22
CA GLY A 153 3.77 -4.95 -25.90
C GLY A 153 2.77 -3.80 -25.87
N LEU A 154 1.87 -3.80 -24.88
CA LEU A 154 0.85 -2.77 -24.70
C LEU A 154 0.91 -2.22 -23.27
N SER A 155 1.06 -0.91 -23.13
CA SER A 155 1.03 -0.27 -21.81
C SER A 155 -0.41 -0.07 -21.32
N TYR A 156 -0.63 -0.09 -19.99
CA TYR A 156 -1.92 0.34 -19.44
C TYR A 156 -2.23 1.80 -19.80
N ALA A 157 -1.23 2.68 -19.83
CA ALA A 157 -1.41 4.07 -20.23
C ALA A 157 -1.97 4.22 -21.66
N ASP A 158 -1.45 3.44 -22.61
CA ASP A 158 -1.93 3.45 -24.00
C ASP A 158 -3.36 2.92 -24.10
N LEU A 159 -3.65 1.80 -23.41
CA LEU A 159 -4.98 1.21 -23.37
C LEU A 159 -6.00 2.17 -22.72
N LEU A 160 -5.65 2.80 -21.60
CA LEU A 160 -6.45 3.81 -20.91
C LEU A 160 -6.76 5.00 -21.83
N GLY A 161 -5.75 5.50 -22.54
CA GLY A 161 -5.92 6.57 -23.52
C GLY A 161 -6.90 6.19 -24.63
N ALA A 162 -6.81 4.96 -25.15
CA ALA A 162 -7.75 4.46 -26.16
C ALA A 162 -9.17 4.28 -25.62
N LEU A 163 -9.32 3.69 -24.43
CA LEU A 163 -10.61 3.48 -23.78
C LEU A 163 -11.33 4.79 -23.45
N ARG A 164 -10.61 5.78 -22.89
CA ARG A 164 -11.15 7.11 -22.61
C ARG A 164 -11.68 7.78 -23.89
N ARG A 165 -10.92 7.69 -24.99
CA ARG A 165 -11.37 8.20 -26.30
C ARG A 165 -12.60 7.46 -26.82
N ALA A 166 -12.60 6.12 -26.80
CA ALA A 166 -13.72 5.32 -27.29
C ALA A 166 -15.01 5.58 -26.48
N LEU A 167 -14.91 5.67 -25.15
CA LEU A 167 -16.05 5.93 -24.28
C LEU A 167 -16.64 7.34 -24.46
N SER A 168 -15.80 8.35 -24.74
CA SER A 168 -16.25 9.73 -24.95
C SER A 168 -16.90 9.99 -26.31
N GLN A 169 -16.63 9.14 -27.30
CA GLN A 169 -17.21 9.27 -28.64
C GLN A 169 -18.67 8.79 -28.73
N ASN A 170 -19.15 8.04 -27.74
CA ASN A 170 -20.52 7.51 -27.72
C ASN A 170 -21.35 8.15 -26.59
N VAL A 171 -22.36 8.95 -26.96
CA VAL A 171 -23.24 9.67 -26.02
C VAL A 171 -24.05 8.70 -25.15
N GLU A 172 -24.36 7.50 -25.62
CA GLU A 172 -25.04 6.49 -24.79
C GLU A 172 -24.11 5.96 -23.69
N HIS A 173 -22.80 5.86 -23.96
CA HIS A 173 -21.81 5.41 -22.99
C HIS A 173 -21.48 6.47 -21.93
N SER A 174 -21.82 7.74 -22.16
CA SER A 174 -21.64 8.81 -21.18
C SER A 174 -22.81 8.96 -20.20
N ARG A 175 -23.90 8.21 -20.39
CA ARG A 175 -25.04 8.21 -19.46
C ARG A 175 -24.67 7.51 -18.16
N LEU A 176 -24.88 8.21 -17.04
CA LEU A 176 -24.62 7.66 -15.72
C LEU A 176 -25.50 6.43 -15.45
N ASN A 177 -24.86 5.29 -15.24
CA ASN A 177 -25.47 4.05 -14.82
C ASN A 177 -24.46 3.22 -14.02
N LYS A 178 -24.91 2.13 -13.39
CA LYS A 178 -24.04 1.24 -12.59
C LYS A 178 -22.76 0.84 -13.33
N TRP A 179 -22.89 0.42 -14.59
CA TRP A 179 -21.78 -0.09 -15.38
C TRP A 179 -20.83 1.02 -15.84
N ARG A 180 -21.36 2.24 -16.05
CA ARG A 180 -20.52 3.41 -16.28
C ARG A 180 -19.65 3.75 -15.08
N VAL A 181 -20.23 3.73 -13.88
CA VAL A 181 -19.47 3.93 -12.63
C VAL A 181 -18.40 2.85 -12.48
N LEU A 182 -18.76 1.57 -12.66
CA LEU A 182 -17.80 0.47 -12.57
C LEU A 182 -16.71 0.49 -13.65
N ALA A 183 -17.02 0.99 -14.85
CA ALA A 183 -16.04 1.21 -15.90
C ALA A 183 -15.05 2.31 -15.50
N ASP A 184 -15.53 3.43 -14.97
CA ASP A 184 -14.68 4.52 -14.49
C ASP A 184 -13.80 4.08 -13.32
N GLU A 185 -14.35 3.31 -12.37
CA GLU A 185 -13.59 2.66 -11.29
C GLU A 185 -12.51 1.71 -11.82
N PHE A 186 -12.79 0.99 -12.91
CA PHE A 186 -11.84 0.06 -13.50
C PHE A 186 -10.72 0.81 -14.23
N LEU A 187 -11.04 1.89 -14.95
CA LEU A 187 -10.03 2.76 -15.55
C LEU A 187 -9.15 3.41 -14.47
N LEU A 188 -9.75 3.88 -13.37
CA LEU A 188 -9.01 4.39 -12.22
C LEU A 188 -8.11 3.30 -11.59
N HIS A 189 -8.59 2.06 -11.51
CA HIS A 189 -7.79 0.95 -11.02
C HIS A 189 -6.54 0.71 -11.87
N LEU A 190 -6.68 0.67 -13.20
CA LEU A 190 -5.54 0.53 -14.12
C LEU A 190 -4.60 1.75 -14.10
N GLU A 191 -5.15 2.96 -13.89
CA GLU A 191 -4.36 4.18 -13.75
C GLU A 191 -3.51 4.15 -12.47
N ASN A 192 -4.08 3.75 -11.34
CA ASN A 192 -3.36 3.64 -10.08
C ASN A 192 -2.25 2.59 -10.14
N ILE A 193 -2.45 1.47 -10.83
CA ILE A 193 -1.38 0.49 -11.11
C ILE A 193 -0.19 1.16 -11.81
N THR A 194 -0.46 2.10 -12.71
CA THR A 194 0.57 2.82 -13.47
C THR A 194 1.27 3.86 -12.59
N VAL A 195 0.52 4.61 -11.80
CA VAL A 195 1.02 5.67 -10.91
C VAL A 195 1.83 5.12 -9.74
N GLU A 196 1.43 3.99 -9.13
CA GLU A 196 2.16 3.37 -8.02
C GLU A 196 3.57 2.87 -8.42
N ARG A 197 3.81 2.63 -9.71
CA ARG A 197 5.08 2.09 -10.21
C ARG A 197 6.13 3.17 -10.47
N ASP A 198 5.70 4.35 -10.91
CA ASP A 198 6.63 5.39 -11.34
C ASP A 198 6.81 6.43 -10.23
N MET A 199 7.81 6.19 -9.38
CA MET A 199 8.44 7.30 -8.66
C MET A 199 8.89 8.30 -9.71
N ASN A 200 8.34 9.51 -9.65
CA ASN A 200 8.63 10.55 -10.63
C ASN A 200 10.16 10.73 -10.73
N PRO A 201 10.81 10.63 -11.92
CA PRO A 201 12.26 10.72 -12.05
C PRO A 201 12.86 11.95 -11.34
N GLU A 202 12.18 13.10 -11.38
CA GLU A 202 12.63 14.30 -10.66
C GLU A 202 12.61 14.12 -9.13
N SER A 203 11.74 13.26 -8.60
CA SER A 203 11.73 12.90 -7.17
C SER A 203 12.84 11.93 -6.82
N ILE A 204 13.20 11.03 -7.73
CA ILE A 204 14.39 10.15 -7.57
C ILE A 204 15.65 11.02 -7.52
N ASP A 205 15.83 11.88 -8.51
CA ASP A 205 16.98 12.78 -8.62
C ASP A 205 17.08 13.69 -7.38
N PHE A 206 15.96 14.30 -6.97
CA PHE A 206 15.91 15.11 -5.74
C PHE A 206 16.40 14.34 -4.51
N ILE A 207 15.95 13.11 -4.30
CA ILE A 207 16.36 12.32 -3.13
C ILE A 207 17.87 12.03 -3.17
N PHE A 208 18.41 11.67 -4.33
CA PHE A 208 19.84 11.34 -4.45
C PHE A 208 20.73 12.58 -4.40
N ASP A 209 20.31 13.71 -4.97
CA ASP A 209 21.02 15.00 -4.93
C ASP A 209 21.08 15.57 -3.51
N HIS A 210 20.04 15.34 -2.71
CA HIS A 210 19.94 15.84 -1.33
C HIS A 210 20.24 14.79 -0.26
N LEU A 211 20.73 13.61 -0.63
CA LEU A 211 20.98 12.50 0.30
C LEU A 211 21.91 12.90 1.49
N PRO A 212 22.99 13.68 1.31
CA PRO A 212 23.80 14.17 2.43
C PRO A 212 23.02 15.05 3.41
N GLN A 213 22.16 15.93 2.92
CA GLN A 213 21.32 16.84 3.72
C GLN A 213 20.24 16.06 4.46
N ILE A 214 19.61 15.07 3.81
CA ILE A 214 18.66 14.13 4.43
C ILE A 214 19.34 13.38 5.59
N ASN A 215 20.57 12.90 5.37
CA ASN A 215 21.35 12.24 6.43
C ASN A 215 21.68 13.20 7.58
N ALA A 216 21.98 14.47 7.29
CA ALA A 216 22.19 15.49 8.33
C ALA A 216 20.90 15.80 9.10
N LEU A 217 19.74 15.82 8.45
CA LEU A 217 18.43 15.98 9.06
C LEU A 217 18.09 14.79 9.98
N ASN A 218 18.35 13.57 9.52
CA ASN A 218 18.19 12.37 10.33
C ASN A 218 19.07 12.39 11.60
N LYS A 219 20.32 12.86 11.48
CA LYS A 219 21.20 13.05 12.65
C LYS A 219 20.64 14.07 13.63
N LEU A 220 20.14 15.21 13.14
CA LEU A 220 19.53 16.25 13.98
C LEU A 220 18.29 15.71 14.71
N ARG A 221 17.45 14.92 14.00
CA ARG A 221 16.30 14.22 14.60
C ARG A 221 16.75 13.30 15.73
N ASP A 222 17.77 12.47 15.49
CA ASP A 222 18.24 11.50 16.47
C ASP A 222 18.83 12.20 17.71
N GLN A 223 19.56 13.31 17.52
CA GLN A 223 20.05 14.17 18.61
C GLN A 223 18.91 14.77 19.44
N ALA A 224 17.83 15.23 18.81
CA ALA A 224 16.68 15.77 19.52
C ALA A 224 15.97 14.68 20.36
N LEU A 225 15.85 13.47 19.82
CA LEU A 225 15.28 12.32 20.54
C LEU A 225 16.16 11.92 21.74
N GLU A 226 17.49 11.87 21.57
CA GLU A 226 18.43 11.57 22.65
C GLU A 226 18.41 12.64 23.76
N ALA A 227 18.26 13.92 23.39
CA ALA A 227 18.13 15.01 24.34
C ALA A 227 16.84 14.90 25.18
N LEU A 228 15.72 14.56 24.53
CA LEU A 228 14.45 14.31 25.23
C LEU A 228 14.55 13.10 26.16
N ASP A 229 15.10 11.98 25.66
CA ASP A 229 15.29 10.75 26.42
C ASP A 229 16.14 10.98 27.68
N SER A 230 17.25 11.71 27.53
CA SER A 230 18.14 12.07 28.64
C SER A 230 17.43 12.91 29.71
N LYS A 231 16.57 13.85 29.30
CA LYS A 231 15.77 14.68 30.24
C LYS A 231 14.76 13.83 30.99
N ILE A 232 14.04 12.94 30.31
CA ILE A 232 13.07 12.04 30.94
C ILE A 232 13.78 11.17 31.98
N ILE A 233 14.87 10.50 31.60
CA ILE A 233 15.65 9.65 32.51
C ILE A 233 16.12 10.44 33.74
N ALA A 234 16.64 11.66 33.55
CA ALA A 234 17.09 12.50 34.66
C ALA A 234 15.95 12.83 35.64
N HIS A 235 14.73 13.11 35.17
CA HIS A 235 13.57 13.35 36.04
C HIS A 235 13.13 12.06 36.75
N LEU A 236 13.07 10.92 36.04
CA LEU A 236 12.74 9.63 36.64
C LEU A 236 13.70 9.28 37.78
N GLN A 237 15.01 9.43 37.57
CA GLN A 237 16.04 9.15 38.58
C GLN A 237 16.00 10.14 39.76
N ALA A 238 15.65 11.40 39.52
CA ALA A 238 15.62 12.42 40.55
C ALA A 238 14.36 12.35 41.43
N GLU A 239 13.24 11.85 40.88
CA GLU A 239 11.92 11.98 41.49
C GLU A 239 11.25 10.65 41.88
N ILE A 240 11.84 9.51 41.52
CA ILE A 240 11.35 8.17 41.87
C ILE A 240 12.45 7.42 42.63
N ASP A 241 12.23 7.24 43.93
CA ASP A 241 13.12 6.43 44.77
C ASP A 241 13.14 4.98 44.29
N GLY A 242 14.34 4.42 44.12
CA GLY A 242 14.54 3.03 43.69
C GLY A 242 14.45 2.80 42.18
N PHE A 243 14.36 3.85 41.35
CA PHE A 243 14.34 3.69 39.89
C PHE A 243 15.72 3.33 39.32
N GLU A 244 15.93 2.05 38.99
CA GLU A 244 17.08 1.55 38.24
C GLU A 244 16.86 1.62 36.72
N THR A 245 17.55 2.55 36.04
CA THR A 245 17.22 2.88 34.64
C THR A 245 17.38 1.75 33.65
N TYR A 246 16.27 1.37 33.01
CA TYR A 246 16.26 0.70 31.71
C TYR A 246 15.57 1.59 30.67
N THR A 247 16.23 1.84 29.53
CA THR A 247 15.63 2.51 28.38
C THR A 247 15.88 1.74 27.09
N ARG A 248 14.91 1.78 26.18
CA ARG A 248 15.05 1.24 24.83
C ARG A 248 14.27 2.06 23.82
N ARG A 249 14.94 2.45 22.73
CA ARG A 249 14.28 3.00 21.53
C ARG A 249 13.92 1.89 20.55
N GLN A 250 12.68 1.89 20.08
CA GLN A 250 12.19 0.98 19.04
C GLN A 250 11.55 1.78 17.89
N PRO A 251 11.78 1.37 16.63
CA PRO A 251 11.01 1.89 15.51
C PRO A 251 9.61 1.26 15.51
N TRP A 252 8.57 2.09 15.57
CA TRP A 252 7.19 1.70 15.27
C TRP A 252 6.78 2.26 13.90
N ALA A 253 5.62 1.83 13.39
CA ALA A 253 5.15 2.07 12.01
C ALA A 253 5.36 3.53 11.56
N ASP A 254 4.88 4.49 12.35
CA ASP A 254 4.90 5.91 11.99
C ASP A 254 5.78 6.77 12.88
N GLY A 255 6.65 6.17 13.70
CA GLY A 255 7.54 6.96 14.57
C GLY A 255 8.28 6.18 15.64
N PRO A 256 9.18 6.85 16.40
CA PRO A 256 9.94 6.20 17.46
C PRO A 256 9.08 5.98 18.73
N ALA A 257 9.27 4.83 19.35
CA ALA A 257 8.80 4.54 20.70
C ALA A 257 10.00 4.49 21.67
N LEU A 258 9.96 5.32 22.70
CA LEU A 258 10.93 5.34 23.79
C LEU A 258 10.31 4.59 24.98
N ARG A 259 10.94 3.50 25.39
CA ARG A 259 10.46 2.63 26.48
C ARG A 259 11.29 2.87 27.72
N TYR A 260 10.64 3.01 28.87
CA TYR A 260 11.22 3.20 30.18
C TYR A 260 10.74 2.08 31.10
N ALA A 261 11.67 1.41 31.78
CA ALA A 261 11.39 0.39 32.79
C ALA A 261 12.45 0.43 33.90
N CYS A 262 12.27 -0.39 34.93
CA CYS A 262 13.25 -0.61 35.98
C CYS A 262 14.04 -1.91 35.71
N ASN A 263 15.38 -1.87 35.83
CA ASN A 263 16.26 -3.03 35.55
C ASN A 263 16.13 -4.18 36.58
N ASP A 264 15.70 -3.86 37.79
CA ASP A 264 15.59 -4.78 38.92
C ASP A 264 14.25 -5.53 38.95
N TRP A 265 13.33 -5.22 38.05
CA TRP A 265 12.05 -5.91 37.94
C TRP A 265 12.21 -7.30 37.31
N VAL A 266 11.44 -8.26 37.85
CA VAL A 266 11.40 -9.65 37.35
C VAL A 266 10.78 -9.70 35.95
N GLU A 267 9.81 -8.84 35.69
CA GLU A 267 9.01 -8.81 34.47
C GLU A 267 9.09 -7.40 33.84
N TRP A 268 9.17 -7.35 32.52
CA TRP A 268 9.51 -6.14 31.76
C TRP A 268 8.32 -5.21 31.52
N SER A 269 7.50 -4.92 32.53
CA SER A 269 6.49 -3.86 32.38
C SER A 269 7.16 -2.52 32.07
N ASP A 270 6.53 -1.68 31.25
CA ASP A 270 7.14 -0.42 30.85
C ASP A 270 6.16 0.73 30.63
N VAL A 271 6.71 1.95 30.72
CA VAL A 271 6.08 3.18 30.25
C VAL A 271 6.69 3.52 28.90
N VAL A 272 5.85 3.78 27.89
CA VAL A 272 6.28 4.03 26.52
C VAL A 272 5.81 5.40 26.07
N LEU A 273 6.75 6.24 25.65
CA LEU A 273 6.46 7.46 24.90
C LEU A 273 6.53 7.14 23.41
N TYR A 274 5.38 7.19 22.73
CA TYR A 274 5.28 7.05 21.28
C TYR A 274 5.08 8.41 20.61
N LEU A 275 6.00 8.76 19.71
CA LEU A 275 5.95 10.00 18.92
C LEU A 275 5.41 9.68 17.52
N ASP A 276 4.08 9.67 17.38
CA ASP A 276 3.36 9.37 16.14
C ASP A 276 3.54 10.47 15.08
N GLY A 277 4.37 10.21 14.08
CA GLY A 277 4.66 11.12 12.98
C GLY A 277 3.64 11.09 11.84
N SER A 278 2.56 10.30 11.93
CA SER A 278 1.51 10.26 10.90
C SER A 278 0.59 11.49 10.93
N GLN A 279 0.63 12.28 12.01
CA GLN A 279 -0.26 13.42 12.24
C GLN A 279 0.51 14.74 12.34
N ALA A 280 -0.07 15.80 11.77
CA ALA A 280 0.37 17.18 11.96
C ALA A 280 -0.78 18.00 12.57
N PRO A 281 -0.61 18.64 13.74
CA PRO A 281 0.59 18.66 14.60
C PRO A 281 0.87 17.30 15.26
N LEU A 282 2.12 17.10 15.73
CA LEU A 282 2.54 15.90 16.46
C LEU A 282 1.72 15.74 17.74
N ARG A 283 1.13 14.55 17.93
CA ARG A 283 0.33 14.18 19.10
C ARG A 283 0.94 12.97 19.82
N PRO A 284 1.84 13.18 20.79
CA PRO A 284 2.47 12.09 21.53
C PRO A 284 1.45 11.23 22.25
N THR A 285 1.80 9.96 22.41
CA THR A 285 1.00 9.00 23.16
C THR A 285 1.88 8.37 24.23
N ILE A 286 1.45 8.42 25.48
CA ILE A 286 2.06 7.70 26.60
C ILE A 286 1.29 6.40 26.78
N ARG A 287 1.98 5.27 26.86
CA ARG A 287 1.38 3.96 27.14
C ARG A 287 2.03 3.34 28.36
N VAL A 288 1.26 2.51 29.06
CA VAL A 288 1.80 1.59 30.05
C VAL A 288 1.46 0.18 29.61
N TYR A 289 2.45 -0.70 29.60
CA TYR A 289 2.26 -2.13 29.37
C TYR A 289 2.61 -2.89 30.64
N LEU A 290 1.64 -3.64 31.16
CA LEU A 290 1.90 -4.64 32.20
C LEU A 290 2.13 -5.99 31.53
N ILE A 291 3.34 -6.52 31.64
CA ILE A 291 3.77 -7.72 30.89
C ILE A 291 3.79 -8.94 31.80
N ASN A 292 3.28 -10.08 31.34
CA ASN A 292 3.18 -11.33 32.12
C ASN A 292 2.31 -11.20 33.38
N VAL A 293 1.13 -10.59 33.25
CA VAL A 293 0.15 -10.42 34.34
C VAL A 293 -0.93 -11.50 34.34
N ASP A 294 -1.40 -11.87 35.54
CA ASP A 294 -2.60 -12.68 35.76
C ASP A 294 -3.89 -11.83 35.81
N THR A 295 -5.05 -12.46 35.96
CA THR A 295 -6.34 -11.77 36.00
C THR A 295 -6.44 -10.75 37.14
N ARG A 296 -5.90 -11.07 38.32
CA ARG A 296 -5.95 -10.19 39.49
C ARG A 296 -5.06 -8.97 39.27
N GLN A 297 -3.87 -9.17 38.72
CA GLN A 297 -2.95 -8.11 38.32
C GLN A 297 -3.53 -7.22 37.22
N MET A 298 -4.21 -7.79 36.23
CA MET A 298 -4.92 -7.01 35.21
C MET A 298 -6.03 -6.14 35.82
N GLU A 299 -6.83 -6.70 36.72
CA GLU A 299 -7.88 -5.94 37.42
C GLU A 299 -7.29 -4.82 38.26
N PHE A 300 -6.23 -5.08 39.02
CA PHE A 300 -5.55 -4.05 39.80
C PHE A 300 -5.00 -2.93 38.90
N GLY A 301 -4.35 -3.29 37.79
CA GLY A 301 -3.88 -2.33 36.79
C GLY A 301 -5.02 -1.44 36.25
N ARG A 302 -6.21 -2.00 36.01
CA ARG A 302 -7.39 -1.22 35.56
C ARG A 302 -7.89 -0.21 36.59
N HIS A 303 -7.70 -0.48 37.88
CA HIS A 303 -8.06 0.47 38.95
C HIS A 303 -6.98 1.52 39.16
N LEU A 304 -5.72 1.17 38.88
CA LEU A 304 -4.58 2.07 39.07
C LEU A 304 -4.40 3.06 37.92
N PHE A 305 -4.52 2.58 36.67
CA PHE A 305 -4.32 3.38 35.46
C PHE A 305 -5.65 3.91 34.93
N LEU A 306 -6.06 5.05 35.49
CA LEU A 306 -7.33 5.72 35.16
C LEU A 306 -7.16 6.79 34.06
N ASP A 307 -8.30 7.34 33.63
CA ASP A 307 -8.40 8.45 32.65
C ASP A 307 -7.68 8.18 31.31
N THR A 308 -7.67 6.91 30.90
CA THR A 308 -7.11 6.50 29.61
C THR A 308 -7.92 7.06 28.45
N THR A 309 -7.23 7.49 27.40
CA THR A 309 -7.87 8.03 26.18
C THR A 309 -8.67 6.97 25.42
N ARG A 310 -8.36 5.68 25.61
CA ARG A 310 -9.12 4.56 25.07
C ARG A 310 -9.27 3.45 26.11
N GLN A 311 -10.23 2.56 25.87
CA GLN A 311 -10.41 1.37 26.70
C GLN A 311 -9.11 0.53 26.74
N PRO A 312 -8.65 0.08 27.93
CA PRO A 312 -7.43 -0.72 28.03
C PRO A 312 -7.58 -2.04 27.27
N TRP A 313 -6.57 -2.39 26.49
CA TRP A 313 -6.59 -3.53 25.58
C TRP A 313 -5.67 -4.64 26.08
N THR A 314 -5.87 -5.86 25.61
CA THR A 314 -5.00 -7.01 25.92
C THR A 314 -4.22 -7.44 24.69
N GLU A 315 -2.92 -7.66 24.85
CA GLU A 315 -2.07 -8.27 23.82
C GLU A 315 -1.77 -9.72 24.23
N GLY A 316 -2.36 -10.66 23.50
CA GLY A 316 -2.35 -12.07 23.91
C GLY A 316 -3.07 -12.29 25.25
N ARG A 317 -2.59 -13.24 26.07
CA ARG A 317 -3.24 -13.64 27.33
C ARG A 317 -2.68 -12.99 28.58
N ARG A 318 -1.50 -12.36 28.49
CA ARG A 318 -0.74 -11.93 29.68
C ARG A 318 -0.19 -10.51 29.59
N VAL A 319 -0.64 -9.72 28.62
CA VAL A 319 -0.25 -8.31 28.51
C VAL A 319 -1.51 -7.47 28.47
N ILE A 320 -1.52 -6.39 29.25
CA ILE A 320 -2.55 -5.36 29.21
C ILE A 320 -1.89 -4.00 28.97
N GLY A 321 -2.49 -3.21 28.09
CA GLY A 321 -2.02 -1.88 27.71
C GLY A 321 -2.99 -0.78 28.12
N PHE A 322 -2.43 0.35 28.54
CA PHE A 322 -3.13 1.59 28.87
C PHE A 322 -2.56 2.72 28.01
N GLU A 323 -3.34 3.76 27.73
CA GLU A 323 -2.95 4.82 26.80
C GLU A 323 -3.50 6.20 27.20
N TRP A 324 -2.65 7.21 27.09
CA TRP A 324 -2.98 8.63 27.20
C TRP A 324 -2.40 9.37 25.99
N LYS A 325 -3.27 9.95 25.17
CA LYS A 325 -2.90 10.74 23.99
C LYS A 325 -2.92 12.22 24.33
N LEU A 326 -1.83 12.91 24.03
CA LEU A 326 -1.70 14.35 24.22
C LEU A 326 -2.27 15.13 23.01
N GLU A 327 -2.75 16.34 23.25
CA GLU A 327 -3.30 17.21 22.19
C GLU A 327 -2.22 17.75 21.24
N SER A 328 -1.02 17.99 21.78
CA SER A 328 0.17 18.45 21.06
C SER A 328 1.43 18.04 21.81
N PHE A 329 2.58 18.10 21.13
CA PHE A 329 3.87 17.98 21.81
C PHE A 329 4.17 19.21 22.67
N ASP A 330 4.27 18.99 23.98
CA ASP A 330 4.86 19.91 24.95
C ASP A 330 5.84 19.10 25.81
N GLU A 331 7.11 19.54 25.87
CA GLU A 331 8.17 18.79 26.55
C GLU A 331 7.87 18.57 28.04
N ARG A 332 7.32 19.57 28.74
CA ARG A 332 7.04 19.47 30.18
C ARG A 332 5.88 18.52 30.42
N VAL A 333 4.79 18.68 29.67
CA VAL A 333 3.62 17.79 29.78
C VAL A 333 4.00 16.34 29.50
N VAL A 334 4.86 16.10 28.51
CA VAL A 334 5.37 14.76 28.20
C VAL A 334 6.16 14.18 29.38
N ILE A 335 7.13 14.93 29.92
CA ILE A 335 7.95 14.48 31.05
C ILE A 335 7.07 14.20 32.27
N ASP A 336 6.18 15.14 32.63
CA ASP A 336 5.29 15.02 33.79
C ASP A 336 4.37 13.80 33.67
N THR A 337 3.82 13.55 32.47
CA THR A 337 2.95 12.39 32.22
C THR A 337 3.73 11.08 32.31
N VAL A 338 4.92 11.00 31.71
CA VAL A 338 5.77 9.79 31.80
C VAL A 338 6.15 9.51 33.26
N LEU A 339 6.52 10.55 34.01
CA LEU A 339 6.87 10.45 35.42
C LEU A 339 5.68 9.98 36.27
N GLU A 340 4.49 10.56 36.06
CA GLU A 340 3.26 10.14 36.74
C GLU A 340 2.96 8.66 36.48
N LYS A 341 3.01 8.23 35.22
CA LYS A 341 2.73 6.83 34.86
C LYS A 341 3.81 5.88 35.35
N MET A 342 5.07 6.31 35.43
CA MET A 342 6.13 5.52 36.03
C MET A 342 5.95 5.36 37.53
N ARG A 343 5.51 6.40 38.27
CA ARG A 343 5.20 6.26 39.71
C ARG A 343 4.10 5.24 39.96
N LEU A 344 3.03 5.28 39.16
CA LEU A 344 1.97 4.28 39.23
C LEU A 344 2.49 2.88 38.88
N LEU A 345 3.38 2.77 37.88
CA LEU A 345 3.98 1.49 37.54
C LEU A 345 4.90 0.95 38.65
N MET A 346 5.70 1.79 39.30
CA MET A 346 6.50 1.41 40.46
C MET A 346 5.61 0.92 41.62
N GLN A 347 4.48 1.59 41.86
CA GLN A 347 3.49 1.14 42.85
C GLN A 347 2.91 -0.24 42.48
N PHE A 348 2.57 -0.44 41.20
CA PHE A 348 2.08 -1.73 40.72
C PHE A 348 3.09 -2.85 40.99
N GLU A 349 4.36 -2.65 40.62
CA GLU A 349 5.41 -3.65 40.80
C GLU A 349 5.69 -3.91 42.29
N ALA A 350 5.60 -2.90 43.16
CA ALA A 350 5.80 -3.08 44.60
C ALA A 350 4.62 -3.80 45.31
N GLU A 351 3.38 -3.58 44.87
CA GLU A 351 2.19 -4.15 45.53
C GLU A 351 1.78 -5.51 44.99
N MET A 352 2.10 -5.78 43.72
CA MET A 352 1.59 -6.94 42.99
C MET A 352 2.67 -7.93 42.53
N ARG A 353 3.96 -7.64 42.75
CA ARG A 353 5.10 -8.46 42.32
C ARG A 353 6.20 -8.62 43.36
#